data_AF-A0ABD5TLL2-F1
#
_entry.id   AF-A0ABD5TLL2-F1
#
_cell.length_a   1.000
_cell.length_b   1.000
_cell.length_c   1.000
_cell.angle_alpha   90.00
_cell.angle_beta   90.00
_cell.angle_gamma   90.00
#
_symmetry.space_group_name_H-M   'P 1'
#
loop_
_entity.id
_entity.type
_entity.pdbx_description
1 polymer ?
#
loop_
_entity_poly.entity_id
_entity_poly.type
_entity_poly.pdbx_seq_one_letter_code
_entity_poly.pdbx_strand_id
1 'polypeptide(L)'
;MYHKTVVPSNFQLTERQVAERIGKQYVESEPDGLTDEIREAVDAIISINDVLWAKLHLELGGNVTITEDDPYLTYDEMCHDIDENGHLAIFSGGSHPNYYGPTDDICELENIRGRGVHDYWGHYKNGVDFSFWGEFQKWHHQKKYYPPVAHRLLFTEIVCQTGAAWYLNGGFNDPEFEQKPIMASPDWIEFCYEHCPVSLA
;
A
#
# COMPACT_ATOMS: atom_id res chain seq x y z
N MET A 1 -36.29 -24.96 -7.05
CA MET A 1 -36.12 -23.89 -8.06
C MET A 1 -34.84 -23.16 -7.76
N TYR A 2 -33.81 -23.31 -8.60
CA TYR A 2 -32.60 -22.48 -8.51
C TYR A 2 -32.90 -21.15 -9.19
N HIS A 3 -33.05 -20.08 -8.40
CA HIS A 3 -33.01 -18.74 -8.95
C HIS A 3 -31.56 -18.46 -9.37
N LYS A 4 -31.27 -18.55 -10.68
CA LYS A 4 -30.07 -17.92 -11.23
C LYS A 4 -30.25 -16.43 -11.04
N THR A 5 -29.55 -15.86 -10.06
CA THR A 5 -29.40 -14.43 -9.93
C THR A 5 -28.72 -13.93 -11.20
N VAL A 6 -29.47 -13.29 -12.08
CA VAL A 6 -28.91 -12.64 -13.26
C VAL A 6 -28.31 -11.34 -12.76
N VAL A 7 -26.99 -11.35 -12.50
CA VAL A 7 -26.26 -10.11 -12.24
C VAL A 7 -26.24 -9.32 -13.55
N PRO A 8 -26.73 -8.08 -13.61
CA PRO A 8 -26.68 -7.28 -14.82
C PRO A 8 -25.25 -7.13 -15.32
N SER A 9 -25.04 -7.18 -16.63
CA SER A 9 -23.72 -7.05 -17.28
C SER A 9 -22.98 -5.72 -16.99
N ASN A 10 -23.66 -4.77 -16.35
CA ASN A 10 -23.17 -3.42 -16.08
C ASN A 10 -23.09 -3.14 -14.57
N PHE A 11 -23.17 -4.17 -13.72
CA PHE A 11 -23.07 -3.99 -12.27
C PHE A 11 -21.60 -3.76 -11.89
N GLN A 12 -21.25 -2.51 -11.64
CA GLN A 12 -19.96 -2.15 -11.04
C GLN A 12 -20.15 -1.96 -9.53
N LEU A 13 -19.26 -2.57 -8.76
CA LEU A 13 -19.16 -2.34 -7.32
C LEU A 13 -18.65 -0.92 -7.07
N THR A 14 -19.11 -0.29 -6.00
CA THR A 14 -18.51 0.96 -5.53
C THR A 14 -17.10 0.70 -5.00
N GLU A 15 -16.26 1.72 -4.95
CA GLU A 15 -14.94 1.67 -4.32
C GLU A 15 -15.00 1.01 -2.93
N ARG A 16 -15.93 1.47 -2.09
CA ARG A 16 -16.12 0.93 -0.75
C ARG A 16 -16.42 -0.57 -0.74
N GLN A 17 -17.28 -1.04 -1.65
CA GLN A 17 -17.60 -2.46 -1.74
C GLN A 17 -16.41 -3.31 -2.20
N VAL A 18 -15.55 -2.76 -3.07
CA VAL A 18 -14.30 -3.42 -3.49
C VAL A 18 -13.33 -3.47 -2.32
N ALA A 19 -13.09 -2.32 -1.67
CA ALA A 19 -12.19 -2.17 -0.54
C ALA A 19 -12.57 -3.10 0.62
N GLU A 20 -13.83 -3.08 1.05
CA GLU A 20 -14.32 -3.93 2.15
C GLU A 20 -14.23 -5.42 1.81
N ARG A 21 -14.41 -5.81 0.54
CA ARG A 21 -14.29 -7.22 0.13
C ARG A 21 -12.84 -7.70 0.17
N ILE A 22 -11.91 -6.92 -0.39
CA ILE A 22 -10.47 -7.21 -0.32
C ILE A 22 -10.00 -7.20 1.14
N GLY A 23 -10.39 -6.18 1.89
CA GLY A 23 -10.07 -6.03 3.31
C GLY A 23 -10.55 -7.20 4.16
N LYS A 24 -11.80 -7.61 3.98
CA LYS A 24 -12.34 -8.78 4.66
C LYS A 24 -11.50 -10.03 4.37
N GLN A 25 -11.20 -10.28 3.10
CA GLN A 25 -10.42 -11.46 2.70
C GLN A 25 -9.01 -11.44 3.30
N TYR A 26 -8.37 -10.27 3.35
CA TYR A 26 -7.08 -10.09 3.98
C TYR A 26 -7.13 -10.32 5.50
N VAL A 27 -8.09 -9.70 6.19
CA VAL A 27 -8.26 -9.85 7.65
C VAL A 27 -8.52 -11.30 8.02
N GLU A 28 -9.38 -12.00 7.26
CA GLU A 28 -9.72 -13.41 7.48
C GLU A 28 -8.65 -14.40 7.00
N SER A 29 -7.61 -13.93 6.29
CA SER A 29 -6.51 -14.78 5.83
C SER A 29 -5.50 -15.02 6.95
N GLU A 30 -5.07 -16.26 7.07
CA GLU A 30 -3.93 -16.64 7.92
C GLU A 30 -2.62 -16.23 7.22
N PRO A 31 -1.61 -15.74 7.97
CA PRO A 31 -0.31 -15.44 7.39
C PRO A 31 0.35 -16.71 6.83
N ASP A 32 0.99 -16.59 5.67
CA ASP A 32 1.73 -17.71 5.03
C ASP A 32 2.98 -18.11 5.85
N GLY A 33 3.35 -17.28 6.84
CA GLY A 33 4.65 -17.31 7.49
C GLY A 33 5.75 -16.76 6.58
N LEU A 34 6.99 -16.79 7.05
CA LEU A 34 8.14 -16.31 6.26
C LEU A 34 8.69 -17.39 5.32
N THR A 35 7.91 -17.70 4.29
CA THR A 35 8.31 -18.59 3.19
C THR A 35 9.48 -18.02 2.39
N ASP A 36 10.17 -18.86 1.62
CA ASP A 36 11.26 -18.40 0.75
C ASP A 36 10.77 -17.38 -0.30
N GLU A 37 9.55 -17.56 -0.82
CA GLU A 37 8.92 -16.63 -1.77
C GLU A 37 8.68 -15.25 -1.14
N ILE A 38 8.19 -15.21 0.11
CA ILE A 38 7.99 -13.95 0.84
C ILE A 38 9.33 -13.30 1.17
N ARG A 39 10.34 -14.07 1.57
CA ARG A 39 11.69 -13.53 1.84
C ARG A 39 12.29 -12.91 0.58
N GLU A 40 12.19 -13.59 -0.55
CA GLU A 40 12.66 -13.04 -1.84
C GLU A 40 11.91 -11.76 -2.22
N ALA A 41 10.60 -11.71 -2.01
CA ALA A 41 9.79 -10.52 -2.24
C ALA A 41 10.18 -9.37 -1.30
N VAL A 42 10.36 -9.64 -0.01
CA VAL A 42 10.82 -8.67 1.00
C VAL A 42 12.19 -8.10 0.64
N ASP A 43 13.16 -8.96 0.33
CA ASP A 43 14.52 -8.54 -0.04
C ASP A 43 14.50 -7.65 -1.29
N ALA A 44 13.65 -7.98 -2.26
CA ALA A 44 13.45 -7.17 -3.45
C ALA A 44 12.80 -5.81 -3.14
N ILE A 45 11.78 -5.77 -2.27
CA ILE A 45 11.13 -4.53 -1.83
C ILE A 45 12.13 -3.63 -1.12
N ILE A 46 12.87 -4.15 -0.13
CA ILE A 46 13.87 -3.41 0.63
C ILE A 46 14.95 -2.86 -0.30
N SER A 47 15.50 -3.70 -1.19
CA SER A 47 16.55 -3.28 -2.12
C SER A 47 16.11 -2.15 -3.06
N ILE A 48 14.87 -2.18 -3.55
CA ILE A 48 14.33 -1.10 -4.39
C ILE A 48 13.99 0.14 -3.55
N ASN A 49 13.42 -0.04 -2.36
CA ASN A 49 13.12 1.05 -1.44
C ASN A 49 14.39 1.82 -1.06
N ASP A 50 15.51 1.15 -0.81
CA ASP A 50 16.79 1.81 -0.52
C ASP A 50 17.24 2.75 -1.64
N VAL A 51 17.09 2.31 -2.90
CA VAL A 51 17.45 3.13 -4.07
C VAL A 51 16.49 4.32 -4.21
N LEU A 52 15.20 4.09 -4.06
CA LEU A 52 14.17 5.13 -4.19
C LEU A 52 14.23 6.14 -3.04
N TRP A 53 14.55 5.68 -1.83
CA TRP A 53 14.78 6.49 -0.65
C TRP A 53 15.98 7.43 -0.83
N ALA A 54 17.11 6.91 -1.32
CA ALA A 54 18.26 7.74 -1.63
C ALA A 54 17.93 8.81 -2.68
N LYS A 55 17.15 8.47 -3.71
CA LYS A 55 16.70 9.43 -4.71
C LYS A 55 15.73 10.47 -4.15
N LEU A 56 14.80 10.08 -3.29
CA LEU A 56 13.90 11.00 -2.59
C LEU A 56 14.70 12.10 -1.86
N HIS A 57 15.70 11.71 -1.06
CA HIS A 57 16.55 12.68 -0.37
C HIS A 57 17.34 13.57 -1.33
N LEU A 58 17.76 13.06 -2.49
CA LEU A 58 18.43 13.89 -3.50
C LEU A 58 17.46 14.91 -4.12
N GLU A 59 16.24 14.50 -4.46
CA GLU A 59 15.24 15.37 -5.11
C GLU A 59 14.73 16.46 -4.15
N LEU A 60 14.59 16.15 -2.87
CA LEU A 60 14.15 17.10 -1.84
C LEU A 60 15.31 17.82 -1.12
N GLY A 61 16.56 17.66 -1.60
CA GLY A 61 17.72 18.29 -0.97
C GLY A 61 17.92 17.89 0.51
N GLY A 62 17.45 16.70 0.89
CA GLY A 62 17.48 16.17 2.25
C GLY A 62 16.36 16.67 3.17
N ASN A 63 15.42 17.48 2.67
CA ASN A 63 14.34 18.07 3.46
C ASN A 63 13.20 17.07 3.69
N VAL A 64 13.47 16.05 4.50
CA VAL A 64 12.53 14.99 4.88
C VAL A 64 12.46 14.94 6.40
N THR A 65 11.25 14.93 6.96
CA THR A 65 11.02 14.78 8.40
C THR A 65 10.29 13.50 8.72
N ILE A 66 10.45 13.00 9.94
CA ILE A 66 9.76 11.82 10.46
C ILE A 66 8.90 12.28 11.63
N THR A 67 7.63 11.88 11.66
CA THR A 67 6.63 12.31 12.64
C THR A 67 5.75 11.15 13.09
N GLU A 68 5.42 11.11 14.38
CA GLU A 68 4.50 10.12 14.96
C GLU A 68 3.03 10.44 14.68
N ASP A 69 2.72 11.71 14.40
CA ASP A 69 1.37 12.18 14.04
C ASP A 69 1.18 12.13 12.52
N ASP A 70 -0.03 11.77 12.07
CA ASP A 70 -0.39 11.73 10.64
C ASP A 70 -0.15 13.11 9.99
N PRO A 71 0.82 13.23 9.06
CA PRO A 71 1.31 14.53 8.59
C PRO A 71 0.35 15.24 7.64
N TYR A 72 -0.51 14.50 6.93
CA TYR A 72 -1.33 15.04 5.84
C TYR A 72 -2.74 14.49 5.89
N LEU A 73 -3.73 15.36 6.04
CA LEU A 73 -5.14 14.94 6.00
C LEU A 73 -5.59 14.60 4.57
N THR A 74 -4.91 15.17 3.56
CA THR A 74 -5.25 14.98 2.15
C THR A 74 -4.01 14.89 1.26
N TYR A 75 -4.20 14.25 0.10
CA TYR A 75 -3.19 14.21 -0.96
C TYR A 75 -2.75 15.61 -1.41
N ASP A 76 -3.68 16.56 -1.50
CA ASP A 76 -3.40 17.93 -1.93
C ASP A 76 -2.49 18.67 -0.93
N GLU A 77 -2.66 18.42 0.38
CA GLU A 77 -1.76 18.98 1.41
C GLU A 77 -0.34 18.44 1.28
N MET A 78 -0.18 17.13 1.06
CA MET A 78 1.13 16.52 0.81
C MET A 78 1.79 17.11 -0.44
N CYS A 79 1.03 17.23 -1.53
CA CYS A 79 1.55 17.78 -2.78
C CYS A 79 1.96 19.25 -2.63
N HIS A 80 1.16 20.05 -1.92
CA HIS A 80 1.50 21.43 -1.62
C HIS A 80 2.79 21.56 -0.83
N ASP A 81 3.00 20.70 0.17
CA ASP A 81 4.23 20.70 0.97
C ASP A 81 5.47 20.34 0.13
N ILE A 82 5.34 19.34 -0.74
CA ILE A 82 6.41 18.95 -1.66
C ILE A 82 6.71 20.08 -2.66
N ASP A 83 5.69 20.64 -3.30
CA ASP A 83 5.86 21.60 -4.39
C ASP A 83 6.35 22.97 -3.91
N GLU A 84 5.82 23.47 -2.79
CA GLU A 84 6.13 24.81 -2.29
C GLU A 84 7.30 24.83 -1.30
N ASN A 85 7.45 23.78 -0.48
CA ASN A 85 8.50 23.72 0.55
C ASN A 85 9.65 22.78 0.18
N GLY A 86 9.52 21.99 -0.89
CA GLY A 86 10.49 20.94 -1.20
C GLY A 86 10.63 19.96 -0.05
N HIS A 87 9.56 19.71 0.70
CA HIS A 87 9.57 18.99 1.96
C HIS A 87 8.61 17.79 1.91
N LEU A 88 8.95 16.72 2.63
CA LEU A 88 8.05 15.60 2.91
C LEU A 88 8.17 15.16 4.37
N ALA A 89 7.06 15.16 5.10
CA ALA A 89 6.93 14.52 6.40
C ALA A 89 6.45 13.09 6.22
N ILE A 90 7.10 12.15 6.92
CA ILE A 90 6.82 10.72 6.84
C ILE A 90 6.27 10.25 8.18
N PHE A 91 5.11 9.59 8.14
CA PHE A 91 4.49 9.02 9.32
C PHE A 91 5.29 7.81 9.83
N SER A 92 5.71 7.84 11.10
CA SER A 92 6.35 6.70 11.79
C SER A 92 5.42 5.98 12.78
N GLY A 93 4.19 6.49 12.97
CA GLY A 93 3.23 5.90 13.89
C GLY A 93 2.55 4.63 13.36
N GLY A 94 1.58 4.14 14.14
CA GLY A 94 0.80 2.95 13.82
C GLY A 94 1.60 1.65 13.96
N SER A 95 1.10 0.58 13.34
CA SER A 95 1.84 -0.68 13.27
C SER A 95 2.91 -0.64 12.16
N HIS A 96 3.85 -1.58 12.25
CA HIS A 96 4.78 -1.90 11.16
C HIS A 96 4.88 -3.42 10.99
N PRO A 97 5.31 -3.90 9.82
CA PRO A 97 5.62 -5.31 9.62
C PRO A 97 6.69 -5.78 10.60
N ASN A 98 6.63 -7.03 11.05
CA ASN A 98 7.66 -7.65 11.90
C ASN A 98 8.56 -8.62 11.11
N TYR A 99 8.51 -8.55 9.78
CA TYR A 99 9.09 -9.53 8.88
C TYR A 99 10.09 -8.94 7.87
N TYR A 100 10.38 -7.64 7.94
CA TYR A 100 11.39 -6.99 7.10
C TYR A 100 12.83 -7.29 7.54
N GLY A 101 13.05 -7.69 8.79
CA GLY A 101 14.39 -7.88 9.33
C GLY A 101 14.44 -8.74 10.58
N PRO A 102 15.65 -8.95 11.14
CA PRO A 102 15.86 -9.82 12.29
C PRO A 102 15.48 -9.18 13.64
N THR A 103 15.26 -7.86 13.68
CA THR A 103 14.90 -7.12 14.89
C THR A 103 13.76 -6.15 14.60
N ASP A 104 13.03 -5.78 15.65
CA ASP A 104 11.92 -4.81 15.60
C ASP A 104 12.39 -3.46 15.04
N ASP A 105 13.48 -2.91 15.59
CA ASP A 105 14.09 -1.65 15.12
C ASP A 105 14.45 -1.64 13.63
N ILE A 106 14.87 -2.78 13.08
CA ILE A 106 15.17 -2.88 11.64
C ILE A 106 13.86 -2.85 10.86
N CYS A 107 12.84 -3.57 11.32
CA CYS A 107 11.55 -3.57 10.63
C CYS A 107 10.86 -2.21 10.67
N GLU A 108 10.95 -1.50 11.80
CA GLU A 108 10.46 -0.13 11.93
C GLU A 108 11.17 0.81 10.95
N LEU A 109 12.51 0.74 10.88
CA LEU A 109 13.29 1.56 9.96
C LEU A 109 12.94 1.29 8.49
N GLU A 110 12.82 0.02 8.10
CA GLU A 110 12.42 -0.35 6.73
C GLU A 110 10.98 0.06 6.42
N ASN A 111 10.08 0.05 7.42
CA ASN A 111 8.72 0.56 7.28
C ASN A 111 8.70 2.08 7.03
N ILE A 112 9.50 2.87 7.76
CA ILE A 112 9.63 4.31 7.54
C ILE A 112 10.14 4.60 6.13
N ARG A 113 11.16 3.87 5.67
CA ARG A 113 11.65 3.99 4.28
C ARG A 113 10.56 3.65 3.28
N GLY A 114 9.86 2.54 3.50
CA GLY A 114 8.73 2.10 2.68
C GLY A 114 7.64 3.17 2.59
N ARG A 115 7.26 3.81 3.70
CA ARG A 115 6.27 4.89 3.74
C ARG A 115 6.71 6.12 2.94
N GLY A 116 7.95 6.57 3.09
CA GLY A 116 8.45 7.69 2.27
C GLY A 116 8.48 7.38 0.78
N VAL A 117 8.82 6.13 0.41
CA VAL A 117 8.76 5.67 -0.98
C VAL A 117 7.32 5.58 -1.49
N HIS A 118 6.41 5.07 -0.66
CA HIS A 118 4.98 4.97 -0.91
C HIS A 118 4.35 6.35 -1.15
N ASP A 119 4.65 7.35 -0.32
CA ASP A 119 4.11 8.69 -0.46
C ASP A 119 4.71 9.42 -1.67
N TYR A 120 6.03 9.46 -1.77
CA TYR A 120 6.69 10.25 -2.81
C TYR A 120 6.63 9.59 -4.19
N TRP A 121 7.14 8.36 -4.31
CA TRP A 121 7.23 7.66 -5.60
C TRP A 121 5.92 6.98 -5.99
N GLY A 122 5.07 6.69 -5.00
CA GLY A 122 3.77 6.09 -5.20
C GLY A 122 2.68 7.12 -5.46
N HIS A 123 2.40 8.02 -4.51
CA HIS A 123 1.33 9.02 -4.67
C HIS A 123 1.78 10.23 -5.49
N TYR A 124 2.75 10.99 -4.98
CA TYR A 124 3.12 12.29 -5.56
C TYR A 124 3.56 12.16 -7.03
N LYS A 125 4.53 11.27 -7.32
CA LYS A 125 5.07 11.11 -8.69
C LYS A 125 4.09 10.49 -9.69
N ASN A 126 3.03 9.81 -9.24
CA ASN A 126 2.04 9.22 -10.15
C ASN A 126 0.72 10.01 -10.19
N GLY A 127 0.55 11.06 -9.37
CA GLY A 127 -0.64 11.90 -9.43
C GLY A 127 -1.91 11.21 -8.88
N VAL A 128 -1.77 10.37 -7.86
CA VAL A 128 -2.85 9.53 -7.32
C VAL A 128 -3.07 9.80 -5.84
N ASP A 129 -4.33 9.92 -5.44
CA ASP A 129 -4.73 10.28 -4.07
C ASP A 129 -4.66 9.11 -3.08
N PHE A 130 -5.08 9.35 -1.83
CA PHE A 130 -5.12 8.37 -0.74
C PHE A 130 -6.41 7.54 -0.69
N SER A 131 -7.26 7.61 -1.73
CA SER A 131 -8.45 6.75 -1.82
C SER A 131 -8.05 5.29 -2.06
N PHE A 132 -8.94 4.32 -1.86
CA PHE A 132 -8.64 2.92 -2.16
C PHE A 132 -8.33 2.70 -3.66
N TRP A 133 -9.00 3.44 -4.55
CA TRP A 133 -8.66 3.48 -5.96
C TRP A 133 -7.30 4.12 -6.21
N GLY A 134 -6.98 5.21 -5.51
CA GLY A 134 -5.66 5.84 -5.53
C GLY A 134 -4.55 4.89 -5.12
N GLU A 135 -4.75 4.12 -4.03
CA GLU A 135 -3.85 3.06 -3.56
C GLU A 135 -3.63 1.96 -4.62
N PHE A 136 -4.70 1.51 -5.28
CA PHE A 136 -4.59 0.52 -6.35
C PHE A 136 -3.87 1.08 -7.59
N GLN A 137 -4.17 2.32 -8.00
CA GLN A 137 -3.48 2.98 -9.11
C GLN A 137 -2.01 3.20 -8.80
N LYS A 138 -1.69 3.65 -7.58
CA LYS A 138 -0.32 3.73 -7.06
C LYS A 138 0.38 2.40 -7.21
N TRP A 139 -0.16 1.31 -6.66
CA TRP A 139 0.44 -0.01 -6.78
C TRP A 139 0.66 -0.39 -8.26
N HIS A 140 -0.34 -0.13 -9.10
CA HIS A 140 -0.27 -0.45 -10.52
C HIS A 140 0.88 0.27 -11.24
N HIS A 141 1.11 1.55 -10.94
CA HIS A 141 2.19 2.33 -11.54
C HIS A 141 3.54 2.05 -10.87
N GLN A 142 3.56 1.93 -9.55
CA GLN A 142 4.77 1.75 -8.75
C GLN A 142 5.43 0.38 -8.99
N LYS A 143 4.65 -0.67 -9.30
CA LYS A 143 5.22 -2.00 -9.58
C LYS A 143 6.24 -2.03 -10.74
N LYS A 144 6.29 -0.99 -11.59
CA LYS A 144 7.33 -0.84 -12.63
C LYS A 144 8.75 -0.72 -12.07
N TYR A 145 8.89 -0.28 -10.81
CA TYR A 145 10.18 -0.18 -10.13
C TYR A 145 10.62 -1.50 -9.48
N TYR A 146 9.69 -2.43 -9.26
CA TYR A 146 9.92 -3.67 -8.50
C TYR A 146 9.95 -4.87 -9.45
N PRO A 147 10.75 -5.90 -9.16
CA PRO A 147 10.72 -7.14 -9.93
C PRO A 147 9.38 -7.88 -9.72
N PRO A 148 8.93 -8.73 -10.67
CA PRO A 148 7.65 -9.42 -10.58
C PRO A 148 7.42 -10.23 -9.30
N VAL A 149 8.47 -10.79 -8.69
CA VAL A 149 8.38 -11.55 -7.43
C VAL A 149 7.82 -10.71 -6.27
N ALA A 150 8.05 -9.39 -6.28
CA ALA A 150 7.59 -8.49 -5.23
C ALA A 150 6.15 -7.99 -5.45
N HIS A 151 5.57 -8.14 -6.65
CA HIS A 151 4.33 -7.44 -7.01
C HIS A 151 3.14 -7.85 -6.13
N ARG A 152 3.05 -9.12 -5.74
CA ARG A 152 1.96 -9.66 -4.91
C ARG A 152 2.09 -9.22 -3.45
N LEU A 153 3.31 -9.22 -2.89
CA LEU A 153 3.52 -8.72 -1.54
C LEU A 153 3.30 -7.20 -1.47
N LEU A 154 3.79 -6.46 -2.47
CA LEU A 154 3.55 -5.03 -2.57
C LEU A 154 2.05 -4.70 -2.72
N PHE A 155 1.28 -5.55 -3.39
CA PHE A 155 -0.18 -5.41 -3.44
C PHE A 155 -0.80 -5.60 -2.06
N THR A 156 -0.32 -6.58 -1.29
CA THR A 156 -0.76 -6.79 0.09
C THR A 156 -0.50 -5.55 0.95
N GLU A 157 0.73 -5.04 0.92
CA GLU A 157 1.16 -3.90 1.75
C GLU A 157 0.44 -2.59 1.42
N ILE A 158 0.01 -2.42 0.17
CA ILE A 158 -0.65 -1.20 -0.29
C ILE A 158 -2.17 -1.35 -0.28
N VAL A 159 -2.69 -2.28 -1.07
CA VAL A 159 -4.11 -2.38 -1.40
C VAL A 159 -4.86 -3.19 -0.36
N CYS A 160 -4.32 -4.35 0.07
CA CYS A 160 -5.01 -5.19 1.04
C CYS A 160 -5.09 -4.53 2.42
N GLN A 161 -4.01 -3.91 2.89
CA GLN A 161 -4.00 -3.17 4.15
C GLN A 161 -4.97 -1.99 4.13
N THR A 162 -5.04 -1.21 3.05
CA THR A 162 -6.05 -0.15 2.89
C THR A 162 -7.46 -0.72 2.90
N GLY A 163 -7.71 -1.80 2.16
CA GLY A 163 -9.00 -2.50 2.18
C GLY A 163 -9.40 -2.92 3.60
N ALA A 164 -8.45 -3.43 4.38
CA ALA A 164 -8.69 -3.83 5.76
C ALA A 164 -9.06 -2.63 6.64
N ALA A 165 -8.41 -1.48 6.46
CA ALA A 165 -8.76 -0.25 7.15
C ALA A 165 -10.17 0.27 6.75
N TRP A 166 -10.69 -0.07 5.57
CA TRP A 166 -12.07 0.25 5.19
C TRP A 166 -13.09 -0.76 5.73
N TYR A 167 -12.68 -2.02 5.88
CA TYR A 167 -13.51 -3.09 6.41
C TYR A 167 -13.68 -3.02 7.92
N LEU A 168 -12.61 -2.69 8.64
CA LEU A 168 -12.57 -2.64 10.11
C LEU A 168 -13.13 -1.32 10.64
N ASN A 169 -13.88 -1.37 11.73
CA ASN A 169 -14.56 -0.19 12.28
C ASN A 169 -13.58 0.86 12.82
N GLY A 170 -12.45 0.41 13.39
CA GLY A 170 -11.37 1.29 13.85
C GLY A 170 -10.34 1.66 12.78
N GLY A 171 -10.53 1.19 11.54
CA GLY A 171 -9.57 1.33 10.46
C GLY A 171 -8.18 0.81 10.83
N PHE A 172 -7.13 1.58 10.53
CA PHE A 172 -5.75 1.24 10.91
C PHE A 172 -5.51 1.18 12.43
N ASN A 173 -6.41 1.73 13.24
CA ASN A 173 -6.33 1.68 14.71
C ASN A 173 -7.19 0.55 15.30
N ASP A 174 -7.86 -0.23 14.46
CA ASP A 174 -8.64 -1.37 14.93
C ASP A 174 -7.71 -2.45 15.50
N PRO A 175 -8.01 -3.04 16.68
CA PRO A 175 -7.18 -4.09 17.26
C PRO A 175 -7.08 -5.36 16.41
N GLU A 176 -7.98 -5.57 15.45
CA GLU A 176 -7.91 -6.67 14.48
C GLU A 176 -7.00 -6.35 13.28
N PHE A 177 -6.54 -5.10 13.13
CA PHE A 177 -5.62 -4.73 12.05
C PHE A 177 -4.21 -5.25 12.36
N GLU A 178 -3.69 -6.09 11.46
CA GLU A 178 -2.34 -6.61 11.51
C GLU A 178 -1.71 -6.50 10.12
N GLN A 179 -0.42 -6.16 10.06
CA GLN A 179 0.36 -6.23 8.83
C GLN A 179 0.96 -7.63 8.68
N LYS A 180 0.40 -8.42 7.76
CA LYS A 180 0.67 -9.86 7.62
C LYS A 180 1.55 -10.14 6.39
N PRO A 181 2.53 -11.05 6.50
CA PRO A 181 3.31 -11.51 5.35
C PRO A 181 2.45 -12.48 4.52
N ILE A 182 1.63 -11.92 3.62
CA ILE A 182 0.73 -12.69 2.75
C ILE A 182 1.02 -12.31 1.30
N MET A 183 1.20 -13.32 0.44
CA MET A 183 1.24 -13.08 -1.00
C MET A 183 -0.18 -12.93 -1.54
N ALA A 184 -0.57 -11.71 -1.94
CA ALA A 184 -1.90 -11.44 -2.46
C ALA A 184 -2.34 -12.48 -3.50
N SER A 185 -3.56 -13.00 -3.39
CA SER A 185 -4.11 -13.91 -4.40
C SER A 185 -4.21 -13.21 -5.76
N PRO A 186 -3.88 -13.87 -6.88
CA PRO A 186 -4.14 -13.32 -8.22
C PRO A 186 -5.59 -12.86 -8.39
N ASP A 187 -6.55 -13.56 -7.79
CA ASP A 187 -7.98 -13.23 -7.83
C ASP A 187 -8.27 -11.86 -7.18
N TRP A 188 -7.52 -11.46 -6.15
CA TRP A 188 -7.67 -10.15 -5.51
C TRP A 188 -7.26 -9.03 -6.44
N ILE A 189 -6.15 -9.25 -7.16
CA ILE A 189 -5.61 -8.30 -8.13
C ILE A 189 -6.54 -8.18 -9.33
N GLU A 190 -7.00 -9.31 -9.88
CA GLU A 190 -7.96 -9.34 -10.99
C GLU A 190 -9.27 -8.65 -10.60
N PHE A 191 -9.79 -8.94 -9.40
CA PHE A 191 -10.99 -8.28 -8.89
C PHE A 191 -10.85 -6.75 -8.80
N CYS A 192 -9.68 -6.24 -8.40
CA CYS A 192 -9.41 -4.81 -8.46
C CYS A 192 -9.36 -4.30 -9.92
N TYR A 193 -8.76 -5.02 -10.87
CA TYR A 193 -8.79 -4.61 -12.28
C TYR A 193 -10.19 -4.63 -12.90
N GLU A 194 -11.08 -5.51 -12.45
CA GLU A 194 -12.47 -5.60 -12.92
C GLU A 194 -13.33 -4.39 -12.48
N HIS A 195 -12.99 -3.78 -11.34
CA HIS A 195 -13.85 -2.78 -10.69
C HIS A 195 -13.20 -1.42 -10.43
N CYS A 196 -11.88 -1.34 -10.37
CA CYS A 196 -11.14 -0.09 -10.19
C CYS A 196 -10.68 0.44 -11.56
N PRO A 197 -11.07 1.67 -11.96
CA PRO A 197 -10.59 2.25 -13.19
C PRO A 197 -9.08 2.48 -13.08
N VAL A 198 -8.33 2.01 -14.08
CA VAL A 198 -6.88 2.26 -14.17
C VAL A 198 -6.63 3.25 -15.29
N SER A 199 -6.02 4.38 -14.94
CA SER A 199 -5.50 5.31 -15.95
C SER A 199 -4.26 4.69 -16.60
N LEU A 200 -4.31 4.49 -17.92
CA LEU A 200 -3.12 4.19 -18.70
C LEU A 200 -2.31 5.49 -18.78
N ALA A 201 -1.24 5.56 -17.99
CA ALA A 201 -0.24 6.62 -18.09
C ALA A 201 0.51 6.53 -19.43
#